data_AF-A0A0J7I0E7-F1
#
_entry.id   AF-A0A0J7I0E7-F1
#
_cell.length_a   1.000
_cell.length_b   1.000
_cell.length_c   1.000
_cell.angle_alpha   90.00
_cell.angle_beta   90.00
_cell.angle_gamma   90.00
#
_symmetry.space_group_name_H-M   'P 1'
#
loop_
_entity.id
_entity.type
_entity.pdbx_description
1 polymer ?
#
loop_
_entity_poly.entity_id
_entity_poly.type
_entity_poly.pdbx_seq_one_letter_code
_entity_poly.pdbx_strand_id
1 'polypeptide(L)'
;MKWLYKKELKDTNSIQKVEEILGIKFPSDYINVVLENNAATPSPNTIDTNRQVGKAFGELLNFNLDSEENIISLYQELKNKIPEKVYPITMDPGGNFLCYDFRSNENNPTIVRWDHEQKFIVEDKEIIIEDHEKESDYYNLDFVANSFTEVLTELYGEEIEESNSWNKFQDENKLKQFSGEDLTQVNRIRALQGLPPIEK
;
A
#
# COMPACT_ATOMS: atom_id res chain seq x y z
N MET A 1 -8.86 15.35 -4.49
CA MET A 1 -8.30 14.00 -4.31
C MET A 1 -9.44 13.02 -4.26
N LYS A 2 -9.34 11.90 -4.99
CA LYS A 2 -10.30 10.79 -4.94
C LYS A 2 -9.65 9.63 -4.18
N TRP A 3 -10.46 8.77 -3.58
CA TRP A 3 -10.01 7.53 -2.95
C TRP A 3 -10.67 6.36 -3.66
N LEU A 4 -9.86 5.40 -4.08
CA LEU A 4 -10.24 4.28 -4.92
C LEU A 4 -10.27 2.99 -4.10
N TYR A 5 -11.14 2.05 -4.48
CA TYR A 5 -11.22 0.69 -3.92
C TYR A 5 -11.56 0.61 -2.43
N LYS A 6 -12.09 1.71 -1.86
CA LYS A 6 -12.47 1.83 -0.45
C LYS A 6 -13.32 0.65 0.01
N LYS A 7 -12.94 0.05 1.15
CA LYS A 7 -13.77 -0.90 1.89
C LYS A 7 -14.44 -0.16 3.05
N GLU A 8 -15.74 -0.36 3.23
CA GLU A 8 -16.45 0.18 4.38
C GLU A 8 -15.79 -0.30 5.69
N LEU A 9 -15.53 0.63 6.60
CA LEU A 9 -15.06 0.32 7.95
C LEU A 9 -16.25 -0.17 8.79
N LYS A 10 -16.26 -1.46 9.12
CA LYS A 10 -17.41 -2.13 9.75
C LYS A 10 -17.57 -1.80 11.23
N ASP A 11 -16.46 -1.59 11.94
CA ASP A 11 -16.42 -1.27 13.37
C ASP A 11 -15.40 -0.15 13.61
N THR A 12 -15.85 1.05 13.96
CA THR A 12 -14.95 2.17 14.25
C THR A 12 -14.11 1.93 15.51
N ASN A 13 -14.55 1.07 16.43
CA ASN A 13 -13.75 0.70 17.60
C ASN A 13 -12.54 -0.17 17.24
N SER A 14 -12.46 -0.68 16.01
CA SER A 14 -11.27 -1.38 15.51
C SER A 14 -10.01 -0.52 15.61
N ILE A 15 -10.11 0.79 15.37
CA ILE A 15 -9.00 1.74 15.50
C ILE A 15 -8.45 1.72 16.93
N GLN A 16 -9.32 1.83 17.92
CA GLN A 16 -8.91 1.78 19.33
C GLN A 16 -8.27 0.43 19.67
N LYS A 17 -8.84 -0.68 19.19
CA LYS A 17 -8.26 -2.03 19.40
C LYS A 17 -6.87 -2.15 18.80
N VAL A 18 -6.67 -1.61 17.59
CA VAL A 18 -5.36 -1.59 16.92
C VAL A 18 -4.34 -0.80 17.75
N GLU A 19 -4.72 0.41 18.17
CA GLU A 19 -3.87 1.25 19.04
C GLU A 19 -3.50 0.55 20.36
N GLU A 20 -4.45 -0.14 20.99
CA GLU A 20 -4.22 -0.93 22.21
C GLU A 20 -3.27 -2.11 21.97
N ILE A 21 -3.43 -2.83 20.86
CA ILE A 21 -2.57 -3.97 20.50
C ILE A 21 -1.15 -3.52 20.20
N LEU A 22 -1.00 -2.41 19.47
CA LEU A 22 0.30 -1.86 19.09
C LEU A 22 0.94 -1.02 20.21
N GLY A 23 0.18 -0.65 21.24
CA GLY A 23 0.65 0.17 22.36
C GLY A 23 1.00 1.61 21.94
N ILE A 24 0.31 2.15 20.94
CA ILE A 24 0.55 3.51 20.39
C ILE A 24 -0.75 4.29 20.23
N LYS A 25 -0.63 5.59 19.96
CA LYS A 25 -1.73 6.41 19.44
C LYS A 25 -1.36 6.94 18.07
N PHE A 26 -2.18 6.65 17.07
CA PHE A 26 -1.97 7.22 15.75
C PHE A 26 -2.37 8.70 15.75
N PRO A 27 -1.67 9.55 14.98
CA PRO A 27 -2.08 10.93 14.78
C PRO A 27 -3.50 11.05 14.22
N SER A 28 -4.25 12.05 14.72
CA SER A 28 -5.66 12.21 14.38
C SER A 28 -5.91 12.51 12.91
N ASP A 29 -4.96 13.16 12.22
CA ASP A 29 -5.07 13.44 10.80
C ASP A 29 -5.09 12.16 9.95
N TYR A 30 -4.30 11.14 10.33
CA TYR A 30 -4.39 9.81 9.74
C TYR A 30 -5.69 9.09 10.09
N ILE A 31 -6.10 9.10 11.35
CA ILE A 31 -7.32 8.42 11.78
C ILE A 31 -8.58 8.97 11.09
N ASN A 32 -8.67 10.29 10.92
CA ASN A 32 -9.75 10.92 10.18
C ASN A 32 -9.83 10.40 8.73
N VAL A 33 -8.68 10.18 8.08
CA VAL A 33 -8.64 9.61 6.73
C VAL A 33 -9.06 8.14 6.72
N VAL A 34 -8.59 7.33 7.68
CA VAL A 34 -8.96 5.90 7.78
C VAL A 34 -10.45 5.71 8.00
N LEU A 35 -11.07 6.51 8.87
CA LEU A 35 -12.51 6.48 9.13
C LEU A 35 -13.33 6.67 7.83
N GLU A 36 -12.84 7.53 6.94
CA GLU A 36 -13.50 7.84 5.68
C GLU A 36 -13.02 7.00 4.50
N ASN A 37 -11.84 6.39 4.54
CA ASN A 37 -11.18 5.81 3.36
C ASN A 37 -10.44 4.51 3.68
N ASN A 38 -10.97 3.71 4.60
CA ASN A 38 -10.39 2.42 4.98
C ASN A 38 -10.10 1.53 3.75
N ALA A 39 -8.90 0.94 3.71
CA ALA A 39 -8.42 0.09 2.62
C ALA A 39 -8.47 0.73 1.22
N ALA A 40 -8.35 2.06 1.15
CA ALA A 40 -8.41 2.79 -0.10
C ALA A 40 -7.03 3.28 -0.56
N THR A 41 -6.92 3.55 -1.86
CA THR A 41 -5.75 4.14 -2.50
C THR A 41 -6.08 5.56 -2.98
N PRO A 42 -5.27 6.59 -2.66
CA PRO A 42 -5.54 7.94 -3.13
C PRO A 42 -5.25 8.08 -4.62
N SER A 43 -5.88 9.06 -5.24
CA SER A 43 -5.64 9.49 -6.62
C SER A 43 -5.46 11.01 -6.62
N PRO A 44 -4.26 11.52 -6.96
CA PRO A 44 -3.07 10.79 -7.43
C PRO A 44 -2.35 9.97 -6.31
N ASN A 45 -1.42 9.09 -6.68
CA ASN A 45 -0.82 8.07 -5.79
C ASN A 45 0.72 8.11 -5.74
N THR A 46 1.36 9.20 -6.17
CA THR A 46 2.83 9.29 -6.21
C THR A 46 3.35 10.18 -5.10
N ILE A 47 4.36 9.70 -4.38
CA ILE A 47 5.11 10.43 -3.34
C ILE A 47 6.58 10.47 -3.70
N ASP A 48 7.27 11.42 -3.09
CA ASP A 48 8.72 11.43 -3.00
C ASP A 48 9.15 11.06 -1.57
N THR A 49 10.39 10.58 -1.47
CA THR A 49 11.12 10.39 -0.22
C THR A 49 12.34 11.29 -0.24
N ASN A 50 13.03 11.42 0.89
CA ASN A 50 14.30 12.15 0.94
C ASN A 50 15.40 11.59 0.02
N ARG A 51 15.28 10.33 -0.44
CA ARG A 51 16.29 9.64 -1.26
C ARG A 51 15.85 9.31 -2.68
N GLN A 52 14.56 9.16 -2.90
CA GLN A 52 13.99 8.64 -4.15
C GLN A 52 12.71 9.39 -4.51
N VAL A 53 12.51 9.62 -5.80
CA VAL A 53 11.29 10.24 -6.33
C VAL A 53 10.39 9.20 -7.00
N GLY A 54 9.11 9.52 -7.19
CA GLY A 54 8.22 8.72 -8.03
C GLY A 54 7.80 7.39 -7.41
N LYS A 55 7.66 7.34 -6.08
CA LYS A 55 7.25 6.12 -5.36
C LYS A 55 5.75 6.07 -5.19
N ALA A 56 5.20 4.87 -5.14
CA ALA A 56 3.76 4.69 -4.91
C ALA A 56 3.45 4.90 -3.42
N PHE A 57 2.37 5.63 -3.12
CA PHE A 57 1.85 5.75 -1.76
C PHE A 57 1.22 4.43 -1.29
N GLY A 58 0.46 3.77 -2.17
CA GLY A 58 -0.11 2.43 -1.94
C GLY A 58 -1.56 2.43 -1.41
N GLU A 59 -2.04 1.26 -0.99
CA GLU A 59 -3.34 1.12 -0.33
C GLU A 59 -3.18 1.35 1.17
N LEU A 60 -4.09 2.11 1.80
CA LEU A 60 -4.17 2.19 3.26
C LEU A 60 -4.38 0.80 3.86
N LEU A 61 -3.70 0.47 4.96
CA LEU A 61 -3.94 -0.82 5.60
C LEU A 61 -5.36 -0.91 6.17
N ASN A 62 -5.93 -2.10 6.05
CA ASN A 62 -7.32 -2.35 6.40
C ASN A 62 -7.50 -2.48 7.92
N PHE A 63 -8.42 -1.70 8.49
CA PHE A 63 -8.80 -1.73 9.91
C PHE A 63 -9.95 -2.70 10.22
N ASN A 64 -10.54 -3.34 9.22
CA ASN A 64 -11.49 -4.42 9.45
C ASN A 64 -10.75 -5.68 9.94
N LEU A 65 -10.72 -5.88 11.27
CA LEU A 65 -9.97 -6.97 11.92
C LEU A 65 -10.52 -8.38 11.65
N ASP A 66 -11.67 -8.49 11.00
CA ASP A 66 -12.23 -9.75 10.48
C ASP A 66 -11.69 -10.12 9.08
N SER A 67 -10.95 -9.22 8.43
CA SER A 67 -10.24 -9.48 7.17
C SER A 67 -8.98 -10.31 7.42
N GLU A 68 -8.67 -11.26 6.53
CA GLU A 68 -7.43 -12.06 6.58
C GLU A 68 -6.19 -11.15 6.57
N GLU A 69 -6.16 -10.21 5.62
CA GLU A 69 -5.18 -9.13 5.56
C GLU A 69 -5.76 -7.87 6.21
N ASN A 70 -5.22 -7.51 7.38
CA ASN A 70 -5.53 -6.30 8.13
C ASN A 70 -4.25 -5.74 8.75
N ILE A 71 -4.31 -4.52 9.28
CA ILE A 71 -3.14 -3.83 9.84
C ILE A 71 -2.40 -4.65 10.92
N ILE A 72 -3.11 -5.43 11.73
CA ILE A 72 -2.50 -6.25 12.78
C ILE A 72 -1.84 -7.49 12.19
N SER A 73 -2.52 -8.24 11.31
CA SER A 73 -1.94 -9.45 10.72
C SER A 73 -0.67 -9.11 9.94
N LEU A 74 -0.71 -8.04 9.15
CA LEU A 74 0.43 -7.56 8.38
C LEU A 74 1.58 -7.07 9.27
N TYR A 75 1.29 -6.35 10.36
CA TYR A 75 2.33 -5.97 11.32
C TYR A 75 3.00 -7.20 11.94
N GLN A 76 2.24 -8.26 12.27
CA GLN A 76 2.82 -9.48 12.84
C GLN A 76 3.79 -10.20 11.87
N GLU A 77 3.55 -10.11 10.57
CA GLU A 77 4.45 -10.64 9.54
C GLU A 77 5.72 -9.81 9.39
N LEU A 78 5.61 -8.49 9.56
CA LEU A 78 6.71 -7.55 9.32
C LEU A 78 7.54 -7.22 10.56
N LYS A 79 7.05 -7.44 11.78
CA LYS A 79 7.64 -6.94 13.04
C LYS A 79 9.12 -7.26 13.27
N ASN A 80 9.65 -8.31 12.64
CA ASN A 80 11.09 -8.66 12.74
C ASN A 80 11.94 -7.94 11.67
N LYS A 81 11.33 -7.52 10.55
CA LYS A 81 11.95 -6.85 9.40
C LYS A 81 11.85 -5.33 9.44
N ILE A 82 11.01 -4.80 10.30
CA ILE A 82 10.89 -3.36 10.58
C ILE A 82 11.46 -3.06 11.97
N PRO A 83 12.11 -1.91 12.19
CA PRO A 83 12.59 -1.56 13.52
C PRO A 83 11.47 -1.48 14.55
N GLU A 84 11.80 -1.72 15.82
CA GLU A 84 10.86 -1.47 16.92
C GLU A 84 10.34 -0.02 16.88
N LYS A 85 9.07 0.16 17.28
CA LYS A 85 8.35 1.45 17.23
C LYS A 85 8.15 2.03 15.82
N VAL A 86 8.32 1.23 14.77
CA VAL A 86 7.92 1.58 13.40
C VAL A 86 6.73 0.72 13.01
N TYR A 87 5.65 1.35 12.52
CA TYR A 87 4.38 0.67 12.27
C TYR A 87 3.87 0.98 10.86
N PRO A 88 3.63 -0.03 10.00
CA PRO A 88 3.15 0.16 8.65
C PRO A 88 1.72 0.69 8.64
N ILE A 89 1.40 1.54 7.66
CA ILE A 89 0.09 2.20 7.49
C ILE A 89 -0.43 2.17 6.05
N THR A 90 0.43 1.90 5.06
CA THR A 90 0.05 1.62 3.67
C THR A 90 0.87 0.47 3.11
N MET A 91 0.42 -0.15 2.02
CA MET A 91 1.17 -1.13 1.25
C MET A 91 1.11 -0.80 -0.24
N ASP A 92 2.27 -0.65 -0.89
CA ASP A 92 2.33 -0.51 -2.36
C ASP A 92 2.36 -1.88 -3.06
N PRO A 93 2.04 -1.95 -4.38
CA PRO A 93 2.07 -3.22 -5.13
C PRO A 93 3.45 -3.90 -5.19
N GLY A 94 4.52 -3.18 -4.86
CA GLY A 94 5.89 -3.70 -4.78
C GLY A 94 6.23 -4.26 -3.39
N GLY A 95 5.28 -4.29 -2.45
CA GLY A 95 5.50 -4.79 -1.10
C GLY A 95 6.25 -3.82 -0.19
N ASN A 96 6.27 -2.52 -0.51
CA ASN A 96 6.85 -1.49 0.35
C ASN A 96 5.75 -0.78 1.14
N PHE A 97 6.12 -0.19 2.27
CA PHE A 97 5.16 0.37 3.21
C PHE A 97 5.51 1.82 3.53
N LEU A 98 4.50 2.69 3.60
CA LEU A 98 4.62 3.84 4.48
C LEU A 98 4.43 3.38 5.92
N CYS A 99 5.23 3.91 6.82
CA CYS A 99 5.21 3.60 8.23
C CYS A 99 5.23 4.89 9.05
N TYR A 100 4.55 4.87 10.20
CA TYR A 100 4.86 5.82 11.26
C TYR A 100 6.11 5.40 12.01
N ASP A 101 7.03 6.34 12.22
CA ASP A 101 8.25 6.18 13.00
C ASP A 101 8.13 6.91 14.35
N PHE A 102 7.89 6.15 15.41
CA PHE A 102 7.78 6.66 16.78
C PHE A 102 9.12 6.62 17.54
N ARG A 103 10.23 6.22 16.90
CA ARG A 103 11.52 6.03 17.60
C ARG A 103 12.08 7.32 18.17
N SER A 104 11.87 8.44 17.48
CA SER A 104 12.42 9.75 17.88
C SER A 104 11.44 10.59 18.71
N ASN A 105 10.14 10.47 18.46
CA ASN A 105 9.12 11.24 19.18
C ASN A 105 7.78 10.48 19.19
N GLU A 106 7.36 10.03 20.37
CA GLU A 106 6.12 9.24 20.53
C GLU A 106 4.84 10.09 20.34
N ASN A 107 4.91 11.40 20.56
CA ASN A 107 3.75 12.30 20.46
C ASN A 107 3.62 12.96 19.08
N ASN A 108 4.71 12.97 18.30
CA ASN A 108 4.75 13.56 16.96
C ASN A 108 5.63 12.70 16.04
N PRO A 109 5.16 11.47 15.72
CA PRO A 109 5.90 10.55 14.86
C PRO A 109 5.97 11.09 13.43
N THR A 110 7.09 10.81 12.75
CA THR A 110 7.25 11.12 11.33
C THR A 110 6.77 9.97 10.46
N ILE A 111 6.59 10.21 9.17
CA ILE A 111 6.29 9.16 8.18
C ILE A 111 7.56 8.84 7.41
N VAL A 112 7.85 7.55 7.32
CA VAL A 112 8.96 6.99 6.56
C VAL A 112 8.44 5.95 5.58
N ARG A 113 9.16 5.72 4.49
CA ARG A 113 8.95 4.59 3.60
C ARG A 113 9.92 3.48 3.99
N TRP A 114 9.40 2.30 4.33
CA TRP A 114 10.19 1.08 4.43
C TRP A 114 10.28 0.41 3.07
N ASP A 115 11.52 0.23 2.61
CA ASP A 115 11.83 -0.49 1.38
C ASP A 115 12.07 -1.97 1.67
N HIS A 116 11.36 -2.84 0.97
CA HIS A 116 11.51 -4.29 1.15
C HIS A 116 12.83 -4.82 0.55
N GLU A 117 13.48 -4.05 -0.33
CA GLU A 117 14.75 -4.44 -0.90
C GLU A 117 15.88 -4.28 0.12
N GLN A 118 16.70 -5.32 0.24
CA GLN A 118 17.87 -5.30 1.13
C GLN A 118 18.89 -4.26 0.65
N LYS A 119 19.47 -3.54 1.61
CA LYS A 119 20.64 -2.70 1.40
C LYS A 119 21.79 -3.53 0.87
N PHE A 120 22.48 -2.97 -0.10
CA PHE A 120 23.73 -3.50 -0.60
C PHE A 120 24.69 -2.36 -0.92
N ILE A 121 25.98 -2.67 -0.91
CA ILE A 121 27.04 -1.83 -1.44
C ILE A 121 27.63 -2.50 -2.67
N VAL A 122 28.22 -1.72 -3.56
CA VAL A 122 28.96 -2.23 -4.72
C VAL A 122 30.44 -1.96 -4.50
N GLU A 123 31.20 -3.02 -4.26
CA GLU A 123 32.67 -2.98 -4.14
C GLU A 123 33.27 -3.91 -5.18
N ASP A 124 34.33 -3.47 -5.87
CA ASP A 124 35.03 -4.27 -6.88
C ASP A 124 34.13 -4.95 -7.94
N LYS A 125 32.99 -4.31 -8.27
CA LYS A 125 31.93 -4.80 -9.19
C LYS A 125 31.10 -5.97 -8.66
N GLU A 126 31.16 -6.25 -7.36
CA GLU A 126 30.32 -7.24 -6.68
C GLU A 126 29.30 -6.54 -5.76
N ILE A 127 28.13 -7.16 -5.58
CA ILE A 127 27.11 -6.74 -4.61
C ILE A 127 27.48 -7.37 -3.28
N ILE A 128 27.67 -6.54 -2.26
CA ILE A 128 27.91 -6.96 -0.88
C ILE A 128 26.70 -6.55 -0.04
N ILE A 129 26.14 -7.52 0.69
CA ILE A 129 25.13 -7.29 1.72
C ILE A 129 25.86 -7.43 3.05
N GLU A 130 25.87 -6.38 3.86
CA GLU A 130 26.51 -6.40 5.17
C GLU A 130 25.68 -7.27 6.13
N ASP A 131 26.37 -8.09 6.92
CA ASP A 131 25.72 -8.85 7.98
C ASP A 131 25.30 -7.89 9.11
N HIS A 132 24.02 -7.94 9.46
CA HIS A 132 23.46 -7.22 10.60
C HIS A 132 22.88 -8.17 11.64
N GLU A 133 23.02 -7.80 12.92
CA GLU A 133 22.45 -8.55 14.05
C GLU A 133 20.92 -8.57 14.02
N LYS A 134 20.30 -7.47 13.59
CA LYS A 134 18.85 -7.33 13.47
C LYS A 134 18.43 -7.39 12.02
N GLU A 135 17.40 -8.21 11.74
CA GLU A 135 16.82 -8.34 10.40
C GLU A 135 16.30 -6.98 9.87
N SER A 136 15.86 -6.08 10.76
CA SER A 136 15.44 -4.73 10.37
C SER A 136 16.54 -3.84 9.75
N ASP A 137 17.79 -4.10 10.08
CA ASP A 137 18.90 -3.23 9.69
C ASP A 137 19.30 -3.45 8.22
N TYR A 138 18.92 -4.59 7.64
CA TYR A 138 19.07 -4.88 6.21
C TYR A 138 18.21 -3.98 5.31
N TYR A 139 17.20 -3.26 5.84
CA TYR A 139 16.21 -2.54 5.03
C TYR A 139 16.31 -1.03 5.17
N ASN A 140 15.94 -0.31 4.12
CA ASN A 140 15.95 1.16 4.12
C ASN A 140 14.69 1.73 4.79
N LEU A 141 14.88 2.81 5.54
CA LEU A 141 13.81 3.69 6.01
C LEU A 141 14.09 5.09 5.50
N ASP A 142 13.29 5.56 4.56
CA ASP A 142 13.49 6.85 3.90
C ASP A 142 12.43 7.83 4.39
N PHE A 143 12.84 9.02 4.83
CA PHE A 143 11.90 10.02 5.32
C PHE A 143 10.96 10.48 4.21
N VAL A 144 9.67 10.64 4.54
CA VAL A 144 8.64 11.13 3.61
C VAL A 144 8.12 12.48 4.08
N ALA A 145 7.54 12.55 5.28
CA ALA A 145 6.87 13.75 5.77
C ALA A 145 6.77 13.78 7.32
N ASN A 146 6.42 14.93 7.87
CA ASN A 146 6.20 15.13 9.30
C ASN A 146 4.77 14.82 9.75
N SER A 147 3.82 14.72 8.82
CA SER A 147 2.42 14.40 9.11
C SER A 147 1.75 13.69 7.95
N PHE A 148 0.64 12.99 8.21
CA PHE A 148 -0.10 12.32 7.15
C PHE A 148 -0.79 13.32 6.22
N THR A 149 -1.20 14.46 6.77
CA THR A 149 -1.71 15.59 5.99
C THR A 149 -0.68 16.06 4.96
N GLU A 150 0.58 16.22 5.37
CA GLU A 150 1.68 16.64 4.49
C GLU A 150 1.88 15.64 3.34
N VAL A 151 1.90 14.33 3.65
CA VAL A 151 1.96 13.27 2.62
C VAL A 151 0.85 13.47 1.58
N LEU A 152 -0.39 13.64 2.02
CA LEU A 152 -1.53 13.79 1.11
C LEU A 152 -1.45 15.09 0.28
N THR A 153 -0.99 16.19 0.87
CA THR A 153 -0.87 17.46 0.14
C THR A 153 0.22 17.45 -0.92
N GLU A 154 1.21 16.58 -0.78
CA GLU A 154 2.35 16.46 -1.70
C GLU A 154 2.18 15.37 -2.75
N LEU A 155 1.07 14.62 -2.72
CA LEU A 155 0.78 13.61 -3.75
C LEU A 155 0.71 14.24 -5.15
N TYR A 156 1.35 13.58 -6.12
CA TYR A 156 1.36 14.01 -7.52
C TYR A 156 1.24 12.83 -8.49
N GLY A 157 1.15 13.14 -9.79
CA GLY A 157 1.01 12.15 -10.87
C GLY A 157 -0.36 12.18 -11.52
N GLU A 158 -0.63 11.19 -12.39
CA GLU A 158 -1.90 11.10 -13.10
C GLU A 158 -3.04 10.71 -12.15
N GLU A 159 -4.24 11.25 -12.41
CA GLU A 159 -5.43 10.74 -11.74
C GLU A 159 -5.68 9.31 -12.20
N ILE A 160 -5.64 8.39 -11.25
CA ILE A 160 -6.05 7.01 -11.43
C ILE A 160 -7.58 7.00 -11.44
N GLU A 161 -8.17 6.41 -12.48
CA GLU A 161 -9.59 6.07 -12.50
C GLU A 161 -9.78 4.68 -11.88
N GLU A 162 -10.90 4.50 -11.17
CA GLU A 162 -11.35 3.18 -10.73
C GLU A 162 -11.64 2.31 -11.96
N SER A 163 -10.59 1.67 -12.46
CA SER A 163 -10.72 0.63 -13.46
C SER A 163 -11.19 -0.61 -12.71
N ASN A 164 -12.49 -0.88 -12.77
CA ASN A 164 -12.90 -2.27 -12.80
C ASN A 164 -12.22 -2.85 -14.03
N SER A 165 -11.16 -3.63 -13.85
CA SER A 165 -10.51 -4.38 -14.94
C SER A 165 -11.54 -5.20 -15.74
N TRP A 166 -12.75 -5.37 -15.20
CA TRP A 166 -13.95 -5.95 -15.76
C TRP A 166 -14.71 -5.09 -16.78
N ASN A 167 -14.75 -3.76 -16.62
CA ASN A 167 -15.42 -2.86 -17.57
C ASN A 167 -14.74 -2.91 -18.94
N LYS A 168 -13.42 -3.15 -18.97
CA LYS A 168 -12.68 -3.35 -20.23
C LYS A 168 -13.13 -4.59 -21.01
N PHE A 169 -13.74 -5.57 -20.31
CA PHE A 169 -14.31 -6.76 -20.93
C PHE A 169 -15.77 -6.60 -21.33
N GLN A 170 -16.39 -5.43 -21.14
CA GLN A 170 -17.74 -5.12 -21.63
C GLN A 170 -17.71 -4.50 -23.04
N ASP A 171 -16.61 -3.86 -23.44
CA ASP A 171 -16.45 -3.27 -24.77
C ASP A 171 -16.10 -4.36 -25.81
N GLU A 172 -17.13 -4.96 -26.39
CA GLU A 172 -16.99 -6.04 -27.38
C GLU A 172 -16.18 -5.63 -28.61
N ASN A 173 -16.24 -4.35 -29.01
CA ASN A 173 -15.50 -3.86 -30.18
C ASN A 173 -14.00 -3.85 -29.93
N LYS A 174 -13.56 -3.48 -28.73
CA LYS A 174 -12.15 -3.62 -28.31
C LYS A 174 -11.76 -5.07 -28.15
N LEU A 175 -12.64 -5.95 -27.68
CA LEU A 175 -12.30 -7.36 -27.47
C LEU A 175 -12.17 -8.17 -28.76
N LYS A 176 -12.84 -7.76 -29.85
CA LYS A 176 -12.71 -8.39 -31.18
C LYS A 176 -11.28 -8.33 -31.76
N GLN A 177 -10.39 -7.52 -31.19
CA GLN A 177 -8.98 -7.51 -31.60
C GLN A 177 -8.25 -8.80 -31.22
N PHE A 178 -8.62 -9.46 -30.12
CA PHE A 178 -7.96 -10.67 -29.63
C PHE A 178 -8.31 -11.90 -30.48
N SER A 179 -7.37 -12.83 -30.71
CA SER A 179 -7.56 -14.07 -31.48
C SER A 179 -6.90 -15.27 -30.81
N GLY A 180 -7.28 -16.47 -31.23
CA GLY A 180 -6.63 -17.70 -30.78
C GLY A 180 -6.80 -17.94 -29.27
N GLU A 181 -5.70 -18.23 -28.59
CA GLU A 181 -5.69 -18.49 -27.14
C GLU A 181 -6.13 -17.27 -26.33
N ASP A 182 -5.74 -16.05 -26.74
CA ASP A 182 -6.15 -14.82 -26.05
C ASP A 182 -7.66 -14.63 -26.07
N LEU A 183 -8.31 -14.89 -27.22
CA LEU A 183 -9.78 -14.83 -27.32
C LEU A 183 -10.45 -15.91 -26.46
N THR A 184 -9.83 -17.09 -26.36
CA THR A 184 -10.32 -18.19 -25.51
C THR A 184 -10.27 -17.80 -24.03
N GLN A 185 -9.18 -17.17 -23.59
CA GLN A 185 -9.04 -16.67 -22.22
C GLN A 185 -10.04 -15.53 -21.94
N VAL A 186 -10.20 -14.58 -22.86
CA VAL A 186 -11.20 -13.51 -22.76
C VAL A 186 -12.61 -14.08 -22.62
N ASN A 187 -12.98 -15.08 -23.43
CA ASN A 187 -14.30 -15.71 -23.37
C ASN A 187 -14.50 -16.53 -22.09
N ARG A 188 -13.46 -17.19 -21.57
CA ARG A 188 -13.51 -17.86 -20.26
C ARG A 188 -13.82 -16.86 -19.13
N ILE A 189 -13.13 -15.72 -19.14
CA ILE A 189 -13.31 -14.65 -18.16
C ILE A 189 -14.72 -14.05 -18.26
N ARG A 190 -15.24 -13.82 -19.47
CA ARG A 190 -16.61 -13.34 -19.70
C ARG A 190 -17.67 -14.32 -19.21
N ALA A 191 -17.48 -15.61 -19.44
CA ALA A 191 -18.40 -16.65 -18.99
C ALA A 191 -18.51 -16.71 -17.45
N LEU A 192 -17.40 -16.53 -16.72
CA LEU A 192 -17.40 -16.45 -15.24
C LEU A 192 -18.22 -15.26 -14.71
N GLN A 193 -18.48 -14.26 -15.55
CA GLN A 193 -19.24 -13.05 -15.24
C GLN A 193 -20.67 -13.08 -15.84
N GLY A 194 -21.09 -14.21 -16.43
CA GLY A 194 -22.40 -14.34 -17.06
C GLY A 194 -22.56 -13.58 -18.39
N LEU A 195 -21.45 -13.15 -19.01
CA LEU A 195 -21.46 -12.46 -20.30
C LEU A 195 -21.30 -13.47 -21.46
N PRO A 196 -21.93 -13.23 -22.62
CA PRO A 196 -21.80 -14.10 -23.79
C PRO A 196 -20.37 -14.06 -24.36
N PRO A 197 -19.88 -15.13 -24.99
CA PRO A 197 -18.58 -15.13 -25.64
C PRO A 197 -18.54 -14.13 -26.81
N ILE A 198 -17.38 -13.55 -27.05
CA ILE A 198 -17.08 -12.79 -28.27
C ILE A 198 -16.84 -13.78 -29.40
N GLU A 199 -17.69 -13.72 -30.41
CA GLU A 199 -17.56 -14.45 -31.67
C GLU A 199 -16.82 -13.58 -32.70
N LYS A 200 -16.04 -14.22 -33.57
CA LYS A 200 -15.33 -13.58 -34.69
C LYS A 200 -15.99 -13.92 -36.02
#